data_AF-A0A8T3NW51-F1
#
_entry.id   AF-A0A8T3NW51-F1
#
_cell.length_a   1.000
_cell.length_b   1.000
_cell.length_c   1.000
_cell.angle_alpha   90.00
_cell.angle_beta   90.00
_cell.angle_gamma   90.00
#
_symmetry.space_group_name_H-M   'P 1'
#
loop_
_entity.id
_entity.type
_entity.pdbx_description
1 polymer ?
#
loop_
_entity_poly.entity_id
_entity_poly.type
_entity_poly.pdbx_seq_one_letter_code
_entity_poly.pdbx_strand_id
1 'polypeptide(L)' 'LSLEVQEGIPLQMFVYPVRADAALPAVFSQHAQVAPDPLGIAYETIGRDRERWLAEWTEVMRP' A
#
# COMPACT_ATOMS: atom_id res chain seq x y z
N LEU A 1 -14.45 9.84 -3.00
CA LEU A 1 -13.05 10.22 -3.29
C LEU A 1 -13.05 11.07 -4.56
N SER A 2 -12.77 12.38 -4.45
CA SER A 2 -12.74 13.28 -5.61
C SER A 2 -11.51 13.03 -6.48
N LEU A 3 -11.60 13.38 -7.77
CA LEU A 3 -10.48 13.27 -8.70
C LEU A 3 -9.31 14.18 -8.27
N GLU A 4 -9.61 15.43 -7.93
CA GLU A 4 -8.63 16.43 -7.46
C GLU A 4 -7.78 15.92 -6.29
N VAL A 5 -8.40 15.31 -5.28
CA VAL A 5 -7.66 14.74 -4.15
C VAL A 5 -6.79 13.56 -4.61
N GLN A 6 -7.29 12.71 -5.51
CA GLN A 6 -6.54 11.56 -6.01
C GLN A 6 -5.33 11.97 -6.87
N GLU A 7 -5.42 13.05 -7.62
CA GLU A 7 -4.29 13.60 -8.38
C GLU A 7 -3.23 14.26 -7.47
N GLY A 8 -3.62 14.73 -6.28
CA GLY A 8 -2.70 15.26 -5.27
C GLY A 8 -1.94 14.18 -4.47
N ILE A 9 -2.51 12.99 -4.31
CA ILE A 9 -1.95 11.89 -3.50
C ILE A 9 -0.50 11.53 -3.88
N PRO A 10 -0.13 11.34 -5.17
CA PRO A 10 1.20 10.91 -5.56
C PRO A 10 2.34 11.80 -5.06
N LEU A 11 2.15 13.12 -5.05
CA LEU A 11 3.22 14.06 -4.69
C LEU A 11 3.20 14.47 -3.21
N GLN A 12 2.07 14.30 -2.51
CA GLN A 12 1.94 14.66 -1.10
C GLN A 12 2.20 13.48 -0.16
N MET A 13 1.78 12.28 -0.55
CA MET A 13 1.84 11.08 0.28
C MET A 13 2.79 10.02 -0.29
N PHE A 14 3.28 10.21 -1.52
CA PHE A 14 4.14 9.27 -2.22
C PHE A 14 3.52 7.85 -2.33
N VAL A 15 2.22 7.79 -2.62
CA VAL A 15 1.47 6.55 -2.86
C VAL A 15 0.63 6.65 -4.14
N TYR A 16 0.21 5.51 -4.70
CA TYR A 16 -0.66 5.51 -5.87
C TYR A 16 -2.10 5.89 -5.51
N PRO A 17 -2.84 6.59 -6.40
CA PRO A 17 -4.26 6.81 -6.23
C PRO A 17 -5.02 5.51 -6.43
N VAL A 18 -6.16 5.37 -5.74
CA VAL A 18 -7.07 4.22 -5.94
C VAL A 18 -7.97 4.43 -7.17
N ARG A 19 -8.18 5.68 -7.57
CA ARG A 19 -8.91 6.02 -8.78
C ARG A 19 -8.03 5.82 -10.01
N ALA A 20 -8.47 4.96 -10.92
CA ALA A 20 -7.76 4.66 -12.17
C ALA A 20 -7.76 5.82 -13.18
N ASP A 21 -8.66 6.80 -13.03
CA ASP A 21 -8.75 7.99 -13.88
C ASP A 21 -7.92 9.18 -13.38
N ALA A 22 -7.22 9.04 -12.26
CA ALA A 22 -6.32 10.09 -11.74
C ALA A 22 -5.02 10.16 -12.57
N ALA A 23 -4.67 11.38 -13.01
CA ALA A 23 -3.42 11.60 -13.71
C ALA A 23 -2.20 11.38 -12.79
N LEU A 24 -1.20 10.63 -13.28
CA LEU A 24 0.06 10.42 -12.57
C LEU A 24 1.14 11.38 -13.11
N PRO A 25 1.76 12.20 -12.24
CA PRO A 25 2.90 13.04 -12.64
C PRO A 25 4.10 12.20 -13.12
N ALA A 26 4.82 12.68 -14.14
CA ALA A 26 5.97 11.97 -14.71
C ALA A 26 7.08 11.71 -13.68
N VAL A 27 7.38 12.70 -12.82
CA VAL A 27 8.37 12.59 -11.75
C VAL A 27 8.01 11.48 -10.75
N PHE A 28 6.72 11.28 -10.46
CA PHE A 28 6.29 10.20 -9.58
C PHE A 28 6.59 8.85 -10.23
N SER A 29 6.23 8.67 -11.50
CA SER A 29 6.45 7.41 -12.23
C SER A 29 7.94 7.07 -12.40
N GLN A 30 8.82 8.07 -12.47
CA GLN A 30 10.27 7.88 -12.54
C GLN A 30 10.85 7.27 -11.25
N HIS A 31 10.26 7.59 -10.09
CA HIS A 31 10.82 7.26 -8.78
C HIS A 31 10.03 6.21 -7.99
N ALA A 32 8.71 6.14 -8.20
CA ALA A 32 7.85 5.09 -7.66
C ALA A 32 7.90 3.86 -8.57
N GLN A 33 9.01 3.11 -8.53
CA GLN A 33 9.13 1.87 -9.28
C GLN A 33 8.40 0.75 -8.53
N VAL A 34 7.45 0.11 -9.21
CA VAL A 34 6.77 -1.08 -8.69
C VAL A 34 7.66 -2.30 -8.94
N ALA A 35 7.79 -3.16 -7.94
CA ALA A 35 8.46 -4.44 -8.11
C ALA A 35 7.76 -5.24 -9.24
N PRO A 36 8.51 -5.90 -10.15
CA PRO A 36 7.89 -6.67 -11.23
C PRO A 36 6.96 -7.78 -10.76
N ASP A 37 7.24 -8.35 -9.58
CA ASP A 37 6.43 -9.40 -8.95
C ASP A 37 6.27 -9.08 -7.44
N PRO A 38 5.31 -8.20 -7.09
CA PRO A 38 5.06 -7.88 -5.70
C PRO A 38 4.29 -9.03 -5.03
N LEU A 39 4.74 -9.45 -3.85
CA LEU A 39 4.01 -10.44 -3.07
C LEU A 39 2.63 -9.88 -2.69
N GLY A 40 1.58 -10.50 -3.21
CA GLY A 40 0.20 -10.20 -2.87
C GLY A 40 -0.32 -11.14 -1.78
N ILE A 41 -1.08 -10.60 -0.83
CA ILE A 41 -1.87 -11.37 0.14
C ILE A 41 -3.31 -10.87 0.11
N ALA A 42 -4.27 -11.80 0.13
CA ALA A 42 -5.69 -11.46 0.14
C ALA A 42 -6.06 -10.76 1.46
N TYR A 43 -6.91 -9.73 1.38
CA TYR A 43 -7.33 -8.95 2.55
C TYR A 43 -8.05 -9.82 3.59
N GLU A 44 -8.82 -10.81 3.15
CA GLU A 44 -9.53 -11.77 3.99
C GLU A 44 -8.56 -12.66 4.77
N THR A 45 -7.42 -13.00 4.15
CA THR A 45 -6.36 -13.76 4.83
C THR A 45 -5.73 -12.92 5.93
N ILE A 46 -5.41 -11.64 5.65
CA ILE A 46 -4.92 -10.72 6.68
C ILE A 46 -5.95 -10.59 7.81
N GLY A 47 -7.21 -10.34 7.49
CA GLY A 47 -8.27 -10.14 8.49
C GLY A 47 -8.46 -11.36 9.40
N ARG A 48 -8.48 -12.56 8.83
CA ARG A 48 -8.62 -13.82 9.58
C ARG A 48 -7.42 -14.10 10.49
N ASP A 49 -6.21 -13.86 10.00
CA ASP A 49 -4.99 -14.35 10.65
C ASP A 49 -4.28 -13.28 11.51
N ARG A 50 -4.69 -12.01 11.43
CA ARG A 50 -4.08 -10.85 12.12
C ARG A 50 -3.79 -11.09 13.60
N GLU A 51 -4.80 -11.51 14.37
CA GLU A 51 -4.67 -11.66 15.83
C GLU A 51 -3.65 -12.75 16.19
N ARG A 52 -3.66 -13.86 15.45
CA ARG A 52 -2.68 -14.93 15.63
C ARG A 52 -1.26 -14.43 15.34
N TRP A 53 -1.05 -13.76 14.21
CA TRP A 53 0.29 -13.28 13.84
C TRP A 53 0.85 -12.27 14.84
N LEU A 54 0.00 -11.39 15.38
CA LEU A 54 0.42 -10.43 16.42
C LEU A 54 0.83 -11.15 17.72
N ALA A 55 0.10 -12.19 18.13
CA ALA A 55 0.44 -12.99 19.31
C ALA A 55 1.75 -13.77 19.11
N GLU A 56 1.89 -14.44 17.96
CA GLU A 56 3.11 -15.19 17.60
C GLU A 56 4.34 -14.28 17.55
N TRP A 57 4.23 -13.12 16.92
CA TRP A 57 5.31 -12.13 16.87
C TRP A 57 5.72 -11.65 18.26
N THR A 58 4.74 -11.37 19.12
CA THR A 58 5.00 -10.92 20.50
C THR A 58 5.73 -11.98 21.31
N GLU A 59 5.41 -13.27 21.12
CA GLU A 59 6.10 -14.36 21.80
C GLU A 59 7.56 -14.48 21.33
N VAL A 60 7.81 -14.40 20.01
CA VAL A 60 9.16 -14.50 19.44
C VAL A 60 10.06 -13.36 19.89
N MET A 61 9.50 -12.16 20.10
CA MET A 61 10.24 -10.96 20.50
C MET A 61 10.34 -10.77 22.02
N ARG A 62 9.86 -11.73 22.82
CA ARG A 62 9.99 -11.68 24.28
C ARG A 62 11.47 -11.81 24.69
N PRO A 63 11.99 -10.96 25.59
CA PRO A 63 13.38 -11.02 26.04
C PRO A 63 13.70 -12.28 26.85
#